data_AF-A0A2A2R744-F1
#
_entry.id   AF-A0A2A2R744-F1
#
_cell.length_a   1.000
_cell.length_b   1.000
_cell.length_c   1.000
_cell.angle_alpha   90.00
_cell.angle_beta   90.00
_cell.angle_gamma   90.00
#
_symmetry.space_group_name_H-M   'P 1'
#
loop_
_entity.id
_entity.type
_entity.pdbx_description
1 polymer ?
#
loop_
_entity_poly.entity_id
_entity_poly.type
_entity_poly.pdbx_seq_one_letter_code
_entity_poly.pdbx_strand_id
1 'polypeptide(L)'
;MKISDVRGLNDAELAAKKAEARQEYFNLRLQQQTGQLEKPSRMNDLRKTVAKIETVVSERRLNLKVTSRAPKAAAKTEKKK
;
A
#
# COMPACT_ATOMS: atom_id res chain seq x y z
N MET A 1 4.27 4.57 -3.55
CA MET A 1 3.19 4.47 -4.57
C MET A 1 1.87 5.01 -4.00
N LYS A 2 1.17 5.89 -4.73
CA LYS A 2 -0.16 6.38 -4.35
C LYS A 2 -1.24 5.42 -4.86
N ILE A 3 -2.40 5.37 -4.20
CA ILE A 3 -3.49 4.45 -4.56
C ILE A 3 -4.10 4.76 -5.94
N SER A 4 -4.06 6.03 -6.34
CA SER A 4 -4.51 6.49 -7.66
C SER A 4 -3.75 5.81 -8.79
N ASP A 5 -2.42 5.69 -8.64
CA ASP A 5 -1.55 5.06 -9.64
C ASP A 5 -1.84 3.56 -9.78
N VAL A 6 -2.26 2.91 -8.69
CA VAL A 6 -2.60 1.47 -8.66
C VAL A 6 -3.94 1.22 -9.36
N ARG A 7 -4.90 2.14 -9.24
CA ARG A 7 -6.22 2.00 -9.90
C ARG A 7 -6.16 2.14 -11.41
N GLY A 8 -5.20 2.92 -11.93
CA GLY A 8 -5.01 3.12 -13.36
C GLY A 8 -4.28 2.00 -14.11
N LEU A 9 -3.69 1.02 -13.39
CA LEU A 9 -2.94 -0.08 -14.00
C LEU A 9 -3.85 -1.25 -14.38
N ASN A 10 -3.43 -2.00 -15.40
CA ASN A 10 -4.13 -3.21 -15.82
C ASN A 10 -3.89 -4.38 -14.83
N ASP A 11 -4.77 -5.37 -14.79
CA ASP A 11 -4.66 -6.51 -13.85
C ASP A 11 -3.35 -7.28 -14.02
N ALA A 12 -2.86 -7.43 -15.26
CA ALA A 12 -1.58 -8.07 -15.55
C ALA A 12 -0.39 -7.26 -15.01
N GLU A 13 -0.42 -5.94 -15.14
CA GLU A 13 0.63 -5.04 -14.63
C GLU A 13 0.64 -4.99 -13.10
N LEU A 14 -0.54 -5.07 -12.46
CA LEU A 14 -0.67 -5.19 -11.02
C LEU A 14 -0.05 -6.48 -10.50
N ALA A 15 -0.27 -7.60 -11.20
CA ALA A 15 0.35 -8.87 -10.86
C ALA A 15 1.89 -8.83 -11.00
N ALA A 16 2.40 -8.22 -12.08
CA ALA A 16 3.84 -8.04 -12.28
C ALA A 16 4.48 -7.18 -11.18
N LYS A 17 3.91 -6.01 -10.88
CA LYS A 17 4.41 -5.13 -9.81
C LYS A 17 4.33 -5.77 -8.43
N LYS A 18 3.32 -6.61 -8.18
CA LYS A 18 3.21 -7.38 -6.94
C LYS A 18 4.37 -8.38 -6.81
N ALA A 19 4.72 -9.08 -7.88
CA ALA A 19 5.83 -10.02 -7.88
C ALA A 19 7.16 -9.31 -7.63
N GLU A 20 7.41 -8.21 -8.34
CA GLU A 20 8.61 -7.39 -8.19
C GLU A 20 8.75 -6.85 -6.76
N ALA A 21 7.69 -6.27 -6.19
CA ALA A 21 7.71 -5.75 -4.83
C ALA A 21 7.94 -6.84 -3.77
N ARG A 22 7.45 -8.07 -4.00
CA ARG A 22 7.73 -9.22 -3.12
C ARG A 22 9.18 -9.67 -3.22
N GLN A 23 9.76 -9.65 -4.42
CA GLN A 23 11.17 -9.98 -4.62
C GLN A 23 12.09 -8.96 -3.94
N GLU A 24 11.83 -7.65 -4.11
CA GLU A 24 12.58 -6.59 -3.43
C GLU A 24 12.43 -6.73 -1.90
N TYR A 25 11.23 -7.04 -1.41
CA TYR A 25 11.00 -7.28 0.01
C TYR A 25 11.79 -8.48 0.55
N PHE A 26 11.87 -9.58 -0.20
CA PHE A 26 12.67 -10.74 0.17
C PHE A 26 14.17 -10.41 0.25
N ASN A 27 14.69 -9.68 -0.74
CA ASN A 27 16.09 -9.24 -0.75
C ASN A 27 16.41 -8.34 0.44
N LEU A 28 15.52 -7.39 0.77
CA LEU A 28 15.69 -6.54 1.96
C LEU A 28 15.60 -7.35 3.26
N ARG A 29 14.79 -8.40 3.30
CA ARG A 29 14.71 -9.28 4.47
C ARG A 29 15.99 -10.08 4.66
N LEU A 30 16.60 -10.55 3.57
CA LEU A 30 17.91 -11.20 3.61
C LEU A 30 18.99 -10.22 4.09
N GLN A 31 19.00 -8.99 3.57
CA GLN A 31 19.91 -7.93 4.02
C GLN A 31 19.70 -7.53 5.49
N GLN A 32 18.46 -7.62 5.98
CA GLN A 32 18.16 -7.42 7.40
C GLN A 32 18.81 -8.51 8.26
N GLN A 33 18.80 -9.76 7.81
CA GLN A 33 19.45 -10.85 8.54
C GLN A 33 20.97 -10.74 8.53
N THR A 34 21.58 -10.18 7.49
CA THR A 34 23.03 -9.91 7.44
C THR A 34 23.44 -8.65 8.21
N GLY A 35 22.48 -7.89 8.76
CA GLY A 35 22.75 -6.69 9.55
C GLY A 35 23.16 -5.45 8.73
N GLN A 36 23.12 -5.51 7.39
CA GLN A 36 23.55 -4.43 6.50
C GLN A 36 22.36 -3.60 5.96
N LEU A 37 21.26 -3.57 6.70
CA LEU A 37 20.04 -2.93 6.23
C LEU A 37 20.10 -1.41 6.39
N GLU A 38 20.46 -0.71 5.32
CA GLU A 38 20.59 0.75 5.35
C GLU A 38 19.25 1.49 5.46
N LYS A 39 18.16 0.94 4.91
CA LYS A 39 16.87 1.64 4.80
C LYS A 39 15.68 0.80 5.28
N PRO A 40 15.44 0.72 6.61
CA PRO A 40 14.28 0.03 7.18
C PRO A 40 12.93 0.55 6.68
N SER A 41 12.82 1.85 6.38
CA SER A 41 11.61 2.47 5.86
C SER A 41 11.13 1.86 4.54
N ARG A 42 12.07 1.43 3.68
CA ARG A 42 11.78 0.83 2.37
C ARG A 42 10.98 -0.47 2.52
N MET A 43 11.27 -1.28 3.53
CA MET A 43 10.48 -2.49 3.81
C MET A 43 9.02 -2.18 4.14
N ASN A 44 8.78 -1.12 4.90
CA ASN A 44 7.42 -0.69 5.24
C ASN A 44 6.68 -0.17 4.00
N ASP A 45 7.38 0.55 3.12
CA ASP A 45 6.80 1.06 1.88
C ASP A 45 6.45 -0.07 0.89
N LEU A 46 7.30 -1.09 0.78
CA LEU A 46 7.03 -2.27 -0.05
C LEU A 46 5.84 -3.07 0.47
N ARG A 47 5.76 -3.31 1.78
CA ARG A 47 4.58 -3.94 2.41
C ARG A 47 3.29 -3.18 2.10
N LYS A 48 3.31 -1.85 2.27
CA LYS A 48 2.16 -0.98 1.95
C LYS A 48 1.82 -1.01 0.47
N THR A 49 2.82 -1.12 -0.41
CA THR A 49 2.60 -1.17 -1.86
C THR A 49 1.91 -2.47 -2.26
N VAL A 50 2.35 -3.62 -1.73
CA VAL A 50 1.69 -4.92 -1.94
C VAL A 50 0.25 -4.89 -1.41
N ALA A 51 0.03 -4.36 -0.21
CA ALA A 51 -1.31 -4.26 0.38
C ALA A 51 -2.26 -3.44 -0.49
N LYS A 52 -1.82 -2.27 -1.01
CA LYS A 52 -2.64 -1.44 -1.89
C LYS A 52 -3.03 -2.16 -3.19
N ILE A 53 -2.10 -2.90 -3.80
CA ILE A 53 -2.37 -3.71 -5.00
C ILE A 53 -3.44 -4.76 -4.69
N GLU A 54 -3.27 -5.50 -3.58
CA GLU A 54 -4.23 -6.55 -3.18
C GLU A 54 -5.62 -5.96 -2.83
N THR A 55 -5.67 -4.76 -2.25
CA THR A 55 -6.92 -4.04 -2.03
C THR A 55 -7.61 -3.72 -3.35
N VAL A 56 -6.92 -3.14 -4.33
CA VAL A 56 -7.53 -2.79 -5.63
C VAL A 56 -8.01 -4.04 -6.38
N VAL A 57 -7.25 -5.13 -6.34
CA VAL A 57 -7.68 -6.42 -6.93
C VAL A 57 -8.93 -6.95 -6.23
N SER A 58 -9.00 -6.84 -4.91
CA SER A 58 -10.18 -7.26 -4.13
C SER A 58 -11.39 -6.36 -4.39
N GLU A 59 -11.20 -5.05 -4.51
CA GLU A 59 -12.25 -4.08 -4.90
C GLU A 59 -12.83 -4.43 -6.27
N ARG A 60 -11.97 -4.75 -7.26
CA ARG A 60 -12.38 -5.20 -8.60
C ARG A 60 -13.17 -6.51 -8.54
N ARG A 61 -12.70 -7.49 -7.76
CA ARG A 61 -13.38 -8.79 -7.60
C ARG A 61 -14.76 -8.67 -6.95
N LEU A 62 -14.90 -7.77 -5.98
CA LEU A 62 -16.13 -7.60 -5.21
C LEU A 62 -17.08 -6.56 -5.83
N ASN A 63 -16.73 -5.95 -6.97
CA ASN A 63 -17.43 -4.80 -7.57
C ASN A 63 -17.71 -3.65 -6.57
N LEU A 64 -16.89 -3.54 -5.52
CA LEU A 64 -17.04 -2.54 -4.49
C LEU A 64 -16.42 -1.23 -4.95
N LYS A 65 -17.24 -0.28 -5.41
CA LYS A 65 -16.83 1.13 -5.47
C LYS A 65 -16.88 1.68 -4.05
N VAL A 66 -15.75 1.64 -3.34
CA VAL A 66 -15.64 2.21 -1.99
C VAL A 66 -15.95 3.70 -2.06
N THR A 67 -17.20 4.07 -1.78
CA THR A 67 -17.57 5.44 -1.46
C THR A 67 -16.87 5.77 -0.16
N SER A 68 -16.06 6.82 -0.20
CA SER A 68 -15.22 7.26 0.92
C SER A 68 -16.05 7.33 2.19
N ARG A 69 -15.74 6.48 3.17
CA ARG A 69 -16.23 6.66 4.54
C ARG A 69 -15.79 8.05 4.99
N ALA A 70 -16.78 8.91 5.24
CA ALA A 70 -16.59 10.30 5.63
C ALA A 70 -15.55 10.43 6.76
N PRO A 71 -14.73 11.51 6.77
CA PRO A 71 -13.68 11.68 7.78
C PRO A 71 -14.33 11.82 9.18
N LYS A 72 -14.17 10.82 10.03
CA LYS A 72 -14.42 10.96 11.47
C LYS A 72 -13.29 11.79 12.09
N ALA A 73 -13.30 13.11 11.87
CA ALA A 73 -12.39 14.05 12.54
C ALA A 73 -12.91 15.50 12.61
N ALA A 74 -14.23 15.74 12.55
CA ALA A 74 -14.82 17.08 12.73
C ALA A 74 -15.44 17.29 14.13
N ALA A 75 -14.89 16.67 15.18
CA ALA A 75 -15.40 16.82 16.54
C ALA A 75 -14.25 16.87 17.55
N LYS A 76 -13.57 18.02 17.62
CA LYS A 76 -12.84 18.59 18.78
C LYS A 76 -12.00 19.79 18.33
N THR A 77 -12.57 20.99 18.37
CA THR A 77 -11.94 22.27 18.81
C THR A 77 -12.83 23.47 18.41
N GLU A 78 -14.02 23.58 18.98
CA GLU A 78 -14.72 24.87 19.12
C GLU A 78 -15.47 24.84 20.45
N LYS A 79 -14.76 25.16 21.53
CA LYS A 79 -15.38 25.70 22.75
C LYS A 79 -14.69 27.02 23.05
N LYS A 80 -15.31 28.08 22.52
CA LYS A 80 -15.66 29.33 23.19
C LYS A 80 -14.58 29.99 24.05
N LYS A 81 -14.01 31.07 23.52
CA LYS A 81 -13.74 32.28 24.29
C LYS A 81 -15.01 33.14 24.26
#